data_AF-A0A941F1Y3-F1
#
_entry.id   AF-A0A941F1Y3-F1
#
_cell.length_a   1.000
_cell.length_b   1.000
_cell.length_c   1.000
_cell.angle_alpha   90.00
_cell.angle_beta   90.00
_cell.angle_gamma   90.00
#
_symmetry.space_group_name_H-M   'P 1'
#
loop_
_entity.id
_entity.type
_entity.pdbx_description
1 polymer ?
#
loop_
_entity_poly.entity_id
_entity_poly.type
_entity_poly.pdbx_seq_one_letter_code
_entity_poly.pdbx_strand_id
1 'polypeptide(L)'
;MKIYIVFALAGLFLLTSCYNQRPDISYSTFSEIDNPDPKNQEEWLATGRGLHLSFGSKDVKYMKGKVPMLAVVKDKQIHAWKGETVSFQAVLWSSYDVKQVECVWDDFVSEEGITISKDIIQTRYMRYMLGDVSFVNDKSLALKQRDSTLLPDMLDSLPCIDMEAQSVRPIWFTIQVPREAKAGIYKTALKVYSKENPPQELRLNLQVIEKTLPPTDDWRFQTNMCINPVEIAHWHNAPLWGEQHFNELQPYVELMKRAGQKSITAYLFDHYNDVGAPLVQWVKQSNGQVVADFTNFDKWITFLLDNGITSQIDCYAFEPNISNSLTILDEATGKRQLKELKVQDDGRLIKACYTNIINHLLKKQWFDKTVFVVNEGPTEEVTRLKQLLHEVNKDVKLELLAHEWTSGLLKDVYAANVPSQFSNLKEWFRIRHQKGLETSYQLDANSQFPNVFLHSPSAESAWFGWYAAAQGIDGIHIEAFNNWLPNPLTNARQEFRSSGSNYLIYPDAKSSIRFERLIEGIQDFEKILLMRDELEGMDDETSRRKLELLDEVLSDFVIERIPRESASQMVREGQELLKELHHQ
;
A
#
# COMPACT_ATOMS: atom_id res chain seq x y z
N MET A 1 -14.27 -84.14 32.71
CA MET A 1 -15.12 -83.08 32.14
C MET A 1 -14.49 -81.74 32.53
N LYS A 2 -13.75 -81.11 31.62
CA LYS A 2 -13.03 -79.85 31.86
C LYS A 2 -13.98 -78.68 31.55
N ILE A 3 -14.20 -77.79 32.51
CA ILE A 3 -14.88 -76.51 32.29
C ILE A 3 -13.82 -75.43 32.50
N TYR A 4 -13.45 -74.76 31.42
CA TYR A 4 -12.66 -73.53 31.44
C TYR A 4 -13.62 -72.35 31.56
N ILE A 5 -13.50 -71.57 32.63
CA ILE A 5 -14.12 -70.24 32.72
C ILE A 5 -13.01 -69.23 32.40
N VAL A 6 -13.11 -68.63 31.23
CA VAL A 6 -12.31 -67.47 30.81
C VAL A 6 -13.07 -66.22 31.25
N PHE A 7 -12.57 -65.49 32.24
CA PHE A 7 -13.00 -64.11 32.48
C PHE A 7 -12.08 -63.18 31.69
N ALA A 8 -12.64 -62.55 30.66
CA ALA A 8 -12.01 -61.51 29.88
C ALA A 8 -11.90 -60.22 30.72
N LEU A 9 -10.68 -59.79 31.03
CA LEU A 9 -10.40 -58.43 31.48
C LEU A 9 -10.54 -57.51 30.27
N ALA A 10 -11.67 -56.81 30.17
CA ALA A 10 -11.83 -55.67 29.28
C ALA A 10 -11.01 -54.50 29.85
N GLY A 11 -9.77 -54.36 29.38
CA GLY A 11 -8.97 -53.16 29.61
C GLY A 11 -9.56 -52.00 28.83
N LEU A 12 -10.19 -51.05 29.54
CA LEU A 12 -10.55 -49.75 29.01
C LEU A 12 -9.24 -48.98 28.74
N PHE A 13 -8.72 -49.05 27.50
CA PHE A 13 -7.71 -48.09 27.04
C PHE A 13 -8.40 -46.74 26.85
N LEU A 14 -8.37 -45.90 27.89
CA LEU A 14 -8.57 -44.47 27.74
C LEU A 14 -7.41 -43.94 26.89
N LEU A 15 -7.62 -43.86 25.57
CA LEU A 15 -6.83 -43.02 24.68
C LEU A 15 -7.09 -41.57 25.09
N THR A 16 -6.37 -41.11 26.10
CA THR A 16 -6.16 -39.69 26.33
C THR A 16 -5.34 -39.21 25.14
N SER A 17 -6.02 -38.69 24.11
CA SER A 17 -5.39 -37.90 23.07
C SER A 17 -4.89 -36.62 23.72
N CYS A 18 -3.74 -36.71 24.41
CA CYS A 18 -2.93 -35.55 24.73
C CYS A 18 -2.45 -34.99 23.40
N TYR A 19 -3.27 -34.14 22.77
CA TYR A 19 -2.77 -33.22 21.77
C TYR A 19 -1.59 -32.51 22.43
N ASN A 20 -0.43 -32.47 21.77
CA ASN A 20 0.72 -31.71 22.25
C ASN A 20 0.28 -30.24 22.41
N GLN A 21 -0.17 -29.88 23.62
CA GLN A 21 -0.58 -28.52 23.93
C GLN A 21 0.68 -27.68 23.91
N ARG A 22 0.72 -26.71 22.99
CA ARG A 22 1.77 -25.70 22.94
C ARG A 22 1.63 -24.78 24.16
N PRO A 23 2.73 -24.26 24.71
CA PRO A 23 2.66 -23.31 25.81
C PRO A 23 1.85 -22.08 25.39
N ASP A 24 1.04 -21.55 26.30
CA ASP A 24 0.29 -20.32 26.05
C ASP A 24 1.29 -19.18 25.79
N ILE A 25 1.08 -18.43 24.71
CA ILE A 25 1.86 -17.28 24.30
C ILE A 25 1.20 -16.02 24.88
N SER A 26 1.97 -15.26 25.66
CA SER A 26 1.56 -13.96 26.17
C SER A 26 1.97 -12.85 25.20
N TYR A 27 1.02 -11.98 24.86
CA TYR A 27 1.24 -10.83 23.98
C TYR A 27 0.23 -9.73 24.33
N SER A 28 0.54 -8.48 23.97
CA SER A 28 -0.36 -7.34 24.10
C SER A 28 -0.95 -6.99 22.73
N THR A 29 -2.24 -6.69 22.69
CA THR A 29 -2.94 -6.25 21.48
C THR A 29 -4.12 -5.36 21.87
N PHE A 30 -4.59 -4.54 20.93
CA PHE A 30 -5.87 -3.82 21.04
C PHE A 30 -7.05 -4.76 20.73
N SER A 31 -8.26 -4.37 21.17
CA SER A 31 -9.52 -5.04 20.84
C SER A 31 -10.18 -4.43 19.59
N GLU A 32 -10.64 -5.28 18.68
CA GLU A 32 -11.50 -4.84 17.56
C GLU A 32 -12.87 -4.38 18.08
N ILE A 33 -13.56 -3.55 17.30
CA ILE A 33 -14.95 -3.18 17.60
C ILE A 33 -15.86 -4.42 17.44
N ASP A 34 -16.93 -4.47 18.23
CA ASP A 34 -17.97 -5.48 18.11
C ASP A 34 -18.56 -5.49 16.70
N ASN A 35 -18.80 -6.68 16.15
CA ASN A 35 -19.37 -6.78 14.82
C ASN A 35 -20.79 -6.21 14.78
N PRO A 36 -21.07 -5.13 14.02
CA PRO A 36 -22.39 -4.55 13.94
C PRO A 36 -23.37 -5.43 13.14
N ASP A 37 -22.84 -6.34 12.30
CA ASP A 37 -23.67 -7.18 11.44
C ASP A 37 -24.26 -8.37 12.21
N PRO A 38 -25.55 -8.68 12.01
CA PRO A 38 -26.18 -9.84 12.64
C PRO A 38 -25.55 -11.15 12.14
N LYS A 39 -25.37 -12.11 13.06
CA LYS A 39 -24.85 -13.46 12.75
C LYS A 39 -26.01 -14.43 12.52
N ASN A 40 -25.95 -15.24 11.45
CA ASN A 40 -26.92 -16.31 11.22
C ASN A 40 -26.56 -17.56 12.04
N GLN A 41 -27.29 -17.80 13.13
CA GLN A 41 -27.00 -18.90 14.05
C GLN A 41 -27.14 -20.29 13.39
N GLU A 42 -28.10 -20.47 12.49
CA GLU A 42 -28.33 -21.76 11.83
C GLU A 42 -27.17 -22.11 10.89
N GLU A 43 -26.70 -21.13 10.10
CA GLU A 43 -25.53 -21.30 9.23
C GLU A 43 -24.28 -21.65 10.05
N TRP A 44 -24.05 -20.95 11.17
CA TRP A 44 -22.90 -21.23 12.03
C TRP A 44 -22.98 -22.61 12.68
N LEU A 45 -24.16 -23.05 13.13
CA LEU A 45 -24.35 -24.40 13.66
C LEU A 45 -24.11 -25.47 12.59
N ALA A 46 -24.47 -25.20 11.34
CA ALA A 46 -24.24 -26.11 10.22
C ALA A 46 -22.75 -26.32 9.88
N THR A 47 -21.86 -25.42 10.29
CA THR A 47 -20.40 -25.60 10.11
C THR A 47 -19.82 -26.78 10.91
N GLY A 48 -20.50 -27.18 11.99
CA GLY A 48 -20.01 -28.20 12.91
C GLY A 48 -19.13 -27.62 14.02
N ARG A 49 -18.54 -28.51 14.83
CA ARG A 49 -17.67 -28.15 15.96
C ARG A 49 -16.21 -28.09 15.54
N GLY A 50 -15.48 -27.21 16.22
CA GLY A 50 -14.02 -27.10 16.13
C GLY A 50 -13.56 -25.90 15.31
N LEU A 51 -12.24 -25.77 15.20
CA LEU A 51 -11.61 -24.84 14.28
C LEU A 51 -11.60 -25.44 12.88
N HIS A 52 -11.94 -24.65 11.88
CA HIS A 52 -11.82 -25.04 10.47
C HIS A 52 -10.75 -24.18 9.78
N LEU A 53 -10.09 -24.75 8.76
CA LEU A 53 -8.99 -24.12 8.05
C LEU A 53 -9.02 -24.48 6.56
N SER A 54 -8.86 -23.49 5.69
CA SER A 54 -8.70 -23.66 4.25
C SER A 54 -7.82 -22.57 3.66
N PHE A 55 -7.11 -22.84 2.56
CA PHE A 55 -6.68 -21.75 1.69
C PHE A 55 -7.90 -20.98 1.17
N GLY A 56 -7.76 -19.67 1.05
CA GLY A 56 -8.74 -18.76 0.47
C GLY A 56 -8.19 -18.03 -0.76
N SER A 57 -9.05 -17.21 -1.37
CA SER A 57 -8.63 -16.32 -2.46
C SER A 57 -8.26 -14.95 -1.91
N LYS A 58 -7.07 -14.43 -2.22
CA LYS A 58 -6.60 -13.07 -1.85
C LYS A 58 -7.48 -11.94 -2.40
N ASP A 59 -8.37 -12.25 -3.33
CA ASP A 59 -9.34 -11.33 -3.92
C ASP A 59 -10.65 -11.23 -3.12
N VAL A 60 -10.85 -12.08 -2.10
CA VAL A 60 -12.06 -12.12 -1.29
C VAL A 60 -11.82 -11.54 0.09
N LYS A 61 -12.69 -10.60 0.50
CA LYS A 61 -12.75 -10.06 1.86
C LYS A 61 -13.74 -10.88 2.69
N TYR A 62 -13.23 -11.80 3.51
CA TYR A 62 -14.06 -12.66 4.34
C TYR A 62 -14.57 -11.90 5.58
N MET A 63 -15.88 -11.69 5.65
CA MET A 63 -16.54 -10.92 6.72
C MET A 63 -16.48 -11.66 8.06
N LYS A 64 -16.26 -10.94 9.16
CA LYS A 64 -16.04 -11.51 10.51
C LYS A 64 -17.16 -12.45 10.95
N GLY A 65 -18.43 -12.04 10.80
CA GLY A 65 -19.59 -12.79 11.31
C GLY A 65 -20.34 -13.65 10.30
N LYS A 66 -19.84 -13.82 9.07
CA LYS A 66 -20.49 -14.60 8.01
C LYS A 66 -19.73 -15.89 7.75
N VAL A 67 -20.43 -17.01 7.65
CA VAL A 67 -19.80 -18.30 7.32
C VAL A 67 -19.12 -18.18 5.95
N PRO A 68 -17.85 -18.56 5.82
CA PRO A 68 -17.13 -18.40 4.56
C PRO A 68 -17.69 -19.36 3.51
N MET A 69 -18.17 -18.80 2.40
CA MET A 69 -18.63 -19.57 1.24
C MET A 69 -17.43 -19.99 0.38
N LEU A 70 -16.75 -21.07 0.79
CA LEU A 70 -15.62 -21.63 0.05
C LEU A 70 -15.62 -23.16 0.07
N ALA A 71 -15.09 -23.76 -1.00
CA ALA A 71 -14.68 -25.16 -0.98
C ALA A 71 -13.37 -25.28 -0.20
N VAL A 72 -13.26 -26.31 0.65
CA VAL A 72 -12.04 -26.53 1.44
C VAL A 72 -10.90 -26.92 0.52
N VAL A 73 -9.83 -26.12 0.53
CA VAL A 73 -8.59 -26.33 -0.22
C VAL A 73 -7.46 -26.50 0.78
N LYS A 74 -6.85 -27.69 0.78
CA LYS A 74 -5.73 -28.06 1.67
C LYS A 74 -4.36 -27.93 1.01
N ASP A 75 -4.31 -27.98 -0.31
CA ASP A 75 -3.09 -27.95 -1.10
C ASP A 75 -3.16 -26.77 -2.09
N LYS A 76 -2.10 -25.99 -2.20
CA LYS A 76 -2.04 -24.82 -3.09
C LYS A 76 -0.70 -24.75 -3.81
N GLN A 77 -0.74 -24.36 -5.07
CA GLN A 77 0.45 -24.02 -5.85
C GLN A 77 0.49 -22.52 -6.12
N ILE A 78 1.67 -21.93 -5.99
CA ILE A 78 1.95 -20.53 -6.31
C ILE A 78 3.22 -20.46 -7.16
N HIS A 79 3.33 -19.40 -7.97
CA HIS A 79 4.45 -19.18 -8.88
C HIS A 79 5.06 -17.82 -8.56
N ALA A 80 6.39 -17.74 -8.64
CA ALA A 80 7.11 -16.49 -8.38
C ALA A 80 8.41 -16.47 -9.18
N TRP A 81 8.81 -15.29 -9.64
CA TRP A 81 10.17 -15.03 -10.10
C TRP A 81 11.12 -14.94 -8.90
N LYS A 82 12.42 -15.08 -9.15
CA LYS A 82 13.45 -14.81 -8.15
C LYS A 82 13.41 -13.32 -7.78
N GLY A 83 13.45 -13.01 -6.50
CA GLY A 83 13.33 -11.63 -6.00
C GLY A 83 11.90 -11.10 -5.89
N GLU A 84 10.89 -11.87 -6.30
CA GLU A 84 9.49 -11.46 -6.24
C GLU A 84 8.90 -11.64 -4.82
N THR A 85 8.06 -10.70 -4.42
CA THR A 85 7.18 -10.83 -3.26
C THR A 85 5.79 -11.32 -3.70
N VAL A 86 5.39 -12.51 -3.26
CA VAL A 86 4.07 -13.09 -3.57
C VAL A 86 3.21 -13.24 -2.33
N SER A 87 1.93 -12.92 -2.46
CA SER A 87 0.97 -13.03 -1.34
C SER A 87 -0.18 -14.00 -1.62
N PHE A 88 -0.66 -14.64 -0.57
CA PHE A 88 -1.84 -15.50 -0.57
C PHE A 88 -2.50 -15.49 0.81
N GLN A 89 -3.70 -16.07 0.93
CA GLN A 89 -4.39 -16.15 2.21
C GLN A 89 -4.92 -17.54 2.55
N ALA A 90 -5.06 -17.80 3.85
CA ALA A 90 -5.89 -18.86 4.39
C ALA A 90 -6.99 -18.24 5.26
N VAL A 91 -8.03 -19.02 5.53
CA VAL A 91 -9.20 -18.60 6.29
C VAL A 91 -9.44 -19.60 7.39
N LEU A 92 -9.55 -19.08 8.62
CA LEU A 92 -10.01 -19.80 9.78
C LEU A 92 -11.46 -19.42 10.08
N TRP A 93 -12.26 -20.37 10.53
CA TRP A 93 -13.57 -20.06 11.08
C TRP A 93 -13.95 -21.07 12.17
N SER A 94 -14.76 -20.62 13.13
CA SER A 94 -15.30 -21.50 14.15
C SER A 94 -16.65 -21.00 14.67
N SER A 95 -17.52 -21.94 15.02
CA SER A 95 -18.78 -21.71 15.73
C SER A 95 -18.59 -21.53 17.26
N TYR A 96 -17.37 -21.71 17.78
CA TYR A 96 -17.03 -21.62 19.21
C TYR A 96 -15.81 -20.73 19.43
N ASP A 97 -15.56 -20.32 20.68
CA ASP A 97 -14.34 -19.63 21.04
C ASP A 97 -13.12 -20.54 20.80
N VAL A 98 -12.09 -20.01 20.17
CA VAL A 98 -10.83 -20.70 19.94
C VAL A 98 -9.68 -19.82 20.44
N LYS A 99 -8.83 -20.38 21.28
CA LYS A 99 -7.75 -19.64 21.96
C LYS A 99 -6.40 -20.03 21.41
N GLN A 100 -5.45 -19.09 21.46
CA GLN A 100 -4.03 -19.35 21.15
C GLN A 100 -3.82 -19.94 19.75
N VAL A 101 -4.49 -19.37 18.73
CA VAL A 101 -4.32 -19.83 17.35
C VAL A 101 -2.96 -19.38 16.83
N GLU A 102 -2.03 -20.32 16.65
CA GLU A 102 -0.65 -20.12 16.22
C GLU A 102 -0.38 -20.79 14.87
N CYS A 103 0.33 -20.09 13.99
CA CYS A 103 0.71 -20.59 12.66
C CYS A 103 2.22 -20.85 12.60
N VAL A 104 2.62 -22.05 12.19
CA VAL A 104 4.04 -22.44 12.09
C VAL A 104 4.31 -23.07 10.73
N TRP A 105 5.26 -22.49 10.00
CA TRP A 105 5.73 -23.04 8.72
C TRP A 105 6.94 -23.96 8.92
N ASP A 106 7.02 -24.97 8.06
CA ASP A 106 8.24 -25.72 7.79
C ASP A 106 9.10 -24.99 6.74
N ASP A 107 10.37 -25.34 6.63
CA ASP A 107 11.21 -24.82 5.54
C ASP A 107 10.71 -25.28 4.17
N PHE A 108 11.07 -24.53 3.13
CA PHE A 108 10.75 -24.84 1.75
C PHE A 108 11.80 -25.81 1.20
N VAL A 109 11.40 -27.02 0.81
CA VAL A 109 12.33 -28.07 0.39
C VAL A 109 12.03 -28.55 -1.03
N SER A 110 13.03 -28.56 -1.91
CA SER A 110 12.91 -29.10 -3.26
C SER A 110 13.06 -30.62 -3.29
N GLU A 111 12.74 -31.25 -4.42
CA GLU A 111 12.93 -32.70 -4.60
C GLU A 111 14.40 -33.12 -4.57
N GLU A 112 15.32 -32.20 -4.91
CA GLU A 112 16.78 -32.38 -4.83
C GLU A 112 17.34 -32.13 -3.41
N GLY A 113 16.49 -31.77 -2.44
CA GLY A 113 16.88 -31.46 -1.07
C GLY A 113 17.48 -30.05 -0.88
N ILE A 114 17.29 -29.14 -1.85
CA ILE A 114 17.67 -27.73 -1.69
C ILE A 114 16.63 -27.07 -0.79
N THR A 115 17.10 -26.32 0.21
CA THR A 115 16.24 -25.67 1.20
C THR A 115 16.27 -24.16 1.05
N ILE A 116 15.10 -23.53 1.14
CA ILE A 116 14.94 -22.11 1.41
C ILE A 116 14.32 -21.97 2.81
N SER A 117 14.93 -21.15 3.67
CA SER A 117 14.43 -20.95 5.05
C SER A 117 12.98 -20.47 5.04
N LYS A 118 12.17 -20.93 5.98
CA LYS A 118 10.83 -20.39 6.24
C LYS A 118 10.83 -18.91 6.63
N ASP A 119 11.97 -18.30 6.96
CA ASP A 119 12.03 -16.87 7.31
C ASP A 119 11.62 -15.96 6.13
N ILE A 120 11.58 -16.50 4.91
CA ILE A 120 11.05 -15.79 3.73
C ILE A 120 9.55 -15.55 3.81
N ILE A 121 8.80 -16.31 4.64
CA ILE A 121 7.35 -16.21 4.75
C ILE A 121 6.93 -15.47 6.02
N GLN A 122 6.25 -14.34 5.83
CA GLN A 122 5.60 -13.61 6.91
C GLN A 122 4.16 -14.09 7.07
N THR A 123 3.75 -14.39 8.30
CA THR A 123 2.36 -14.70 8.67
C THR A 123 1.75 -13.51 9.40
N ARG A 124 0.60 -13.01 8.93
CA ARG A 124 -0.11 -11.86 9.51
C ARG A 124 -1.60 -12.16 9.64
N TYR A 125 -2.15 -11.95 10.83
CA TYR A 125 -3.59 -12.10 11.05
C TYR A 125 -4.30 -10.84 10.52
N MET A 126 -5.32 -11.03 9.68
CA MET A 126 -6.06 -9.90 9.15
C MET A 126 -7.03 -9.39 10.22
N ARG A 127 -6.89 -8.12 10.59
CA ARG A 127 -7.73 -7.43 11.57
C ARG A 127 -8.89 -6.70 10.88
N TYR A 128 -9.99 -6.55 11.61
CA TYR A 128 -11.22 -5.97 11.11
C TYR A 128 -11.36 -4.50 11.50
N MET A 129 -11.75 -3.69 10.52
CA MET A 129 -11.89 -2.25 10.61
C MET A 129 -13.33 -1.85 10.31
N LEU A 130 -13.90 -0.96 11.12
CA LEU A 130 -15.19 -0.35 10.78
C LEU A 130 -15.01 0.55 9.56
N GLY A 131 -15.73 0.22 8.49
CA GLY A 131 -15.70 0.92 7.21
C GLY A 131 -17.10 1.16 6.66
N ASP A 132 -17.16 1.87 5.54
CA ASP A 132 -18.39 2.04 4.78
C ASP A 132 -18.73 0.79 3.98
N VAL A 133 -20.02 0.56 3.76
CA VAL A 133 -20.49 -0.55 2.90
C VAL A 133 -20.38 -0.23 1.41
N SER A 134 -20.28 1.04 1.05
CA SER A 134 -20.27 1.52 -0.33
C SER A 134 -19.51 2.85 -0.46
N PHE A 135 -19.33 3.28 -1.70
CA PHE A 135 -18.63 4.53 -2.03
C PHE A 135 -19.35 5.76 -1.47
N VAL A 136 -18.57 6.68 -0.90
CA VAL A 136 -19.03 7.95 -0.36
C VAL A 136 -18.16 9.08 -0.89
N ASN A 137 -18.81 10.10 -1.44
CA ASN A 137 -18.21 11.39 -1.81
C ASN A 137 -19.25 12.51 -1.68
N ASP A 138 -19.77 12.73 -0.46
CA ASP A 138 -20.84 13.68 -0.19
C ASP A 138 -20.59 14.45 1.11
N LYS A 139 -20.39 15.78 0.98
CA LYS A 139 -20.14 16.69 2.10
C LYS A 139 -21.34 16.87 3.03
N SER A 140 -22.54 16.49 2.61
CA SER A 140 -23.76 16.59 3.42
C SER A 140 -24.04 15.34 4.26
N LEU A 141 -23.39 14.21 3.94
CA LEU A 141 -23.70 12.92 4.53
C LEU A 141 -22.88 12.65 5.81
N ALA A 142 -23.52 12.86 6.96
CA ALA A 142 -22.89 12.64 8.26
C ALA A 142 -22.60 11.15 8.53
N LEU A 143 -21.52 10.84 9.25
CA LEU A 143 -21.10 9.46 9.60
C LEU A 143 -22.22 8.61 10.22
N LYS A 144 -23.07 9.21 11.05
CA LYS A 144 -24.20 8.52 11.72
C LYS A 144 -25.33 8.10 10.78
N GLN A 145 -25.36 8.63 9.56
CA GLN A 145 -26.36 8.35 8.53
C GLN A 145 -25.87 7.31 7.51
N ARG A 146 -24.59 6.89 7.63
CA ARG A 146 -23.95 5.93 6.73
C ARG A 146 -24.00 4.54 7.33
N ASP A 147 -24.38 3.58 6.50
CA ASP A 147 -24.22 2.16 6.82
C ASP A 147 -22.74 1.83 6.99
N SER A 148 -22.45 0.95 7.95
CA SER A 148 -21.08 0.56 8.27
C SER A 148 -20.99 -0.93 8.60
N THR A 149 -19.85 -1.52 8.25
CA THR A 149 -19.57 -2.94 8.51
C THR A 149 -18.09 -3.12 8.86
N LEU A 150 -17.74 -4.28 9.41
CA LEU A 150 -16.35 -4.66 9.67
C LEU A 150 -15.73 -5.30 8.42
N LEU A 151 -14.69 -4.66 7.89
CA LEU A 151 -13.95 -5.11 6.72
C LEU A 151 -12.54 -5.57 7.12
N PRO A 152 -12.07 -6.74 6.65
CA PRO A 152 -10.70 -7.19 6.90
C PRO A 152 -9.73 -6.38 6.02
N ASP A 153 -8.66 -5.83 6.62
CA ASP A 153 -7.64 -5.10 5.85
C ASP A 153 -6.27 -5.03 6.53
N MET A 154 -6.22 -4.65 7.80
CA MET A 154 -4.95 -4.49 8.52
C MET A 154 -4.25 -5.84 8.73
N LEU A 155 -2.96 -5.91 8.42
CA LEU A 155 -2.15 -7.11 8.51
C LEU A 155 -1.26 -7.07 9.76
N ASP A 156 -1.63 -7.84 10.78
CA ASP A 156 -1.02 -7.77 12.11
C ASP A 156 -0.11 -8.98 12.39
N SER A 157 1.15 -8.72 12.72
CA SER A 157 2.19 -9.75 12.93
C SER A 157 2.17 -10.30 14.36
N LEU A 158 0.99 -10.68 14.85
CA LEU A 158 0.84 -11.28 16.17
C LEU A 158 1.43 -12.69 16.21
N PRO A 159 1.99 -13.14 17.34
CA PRO A 159 2.51 -14.51 17.47
C PRO A 159 1.39 -15.55 17.54
N CYS A 160 0.23 -15.19 18.09
CA CYS A 160 -1.00 -15.97 18.02
C CYS A 160 -2.22 -15.04 18.12
N ILE A 161 -3.42 -15.56 17.89
CA ILE A 161 -4.67 -14.81 18.06
C ILE A 161 -5.76 -15.65 18.73
N ASP A 162 -6.62 -14.98 19.49
CA ASP A 162 -7.88 -15.57 19.95
C ASP A 162 -9.01 -15.25 18.97
N MET A 163 -9.89 -16.23 18.75
CA MET A 163 -11.11 -16.08 17.96
C MET A 163 -12.33 -16.21 18.85
N GLU A 164 -13.27 -15.28 18.72
CA GLU A 164 -14.59 -15.37 19.32
C GLU A 164 -15.45 -16.42 18.59
N ALA A 165 -16.45 -16.96 19.28
CA ALA A 165 -17.45 -17.82 18.66
C ALA A 165 -18.14 -17.15 17.46
N GLN A 166 -18.47 -17.98 16.47
CA GLN A 166 -19.16 -17.55 15.24
C GLN A 166 -18.38 -16.44 14.54
N SER A 167 -17.09 -16.67 14.34
CA SER A 167 -16.22 -15.73 13.67
C SER A 167 -15.31 -16.36 12.63
N VAL A 168 -14.91 -15.52 11.68
CA VAL A 168 -13.90 -15.78 10.67
C VAL A 168 -12.65 -14.98 11.01
N ARG A 169 -11.47 -15.59 10.79
CA ARG A 169 -10.17 -14.92 10.85
C ARG A 169 -9.35 -15.27 9.62
N PRO A 170 -9.25 -14.36 8.65
CA PRO A 170 -8.32 -14.52 7.54
C PRO A 170 -6.88 -14.34 8.01
N ILE A 171 -5.97 -15.09 7.40
CA ILE A 171 -4.53 -15.01 7.63
C ILE A 171 -3.88 -14.69 6.29
N TRP A 172 -3.12 -13.61 6.25
CA TRP A 172 -2.35 -13.19 5.10
C TRP A 172 -0.94 -13.71 5.20
N PHE A 173 -0.44 -14.27 4.10
CA PHE A 173 0.93 -14.75 3.96
C PHE A 173 1.62 -13.98 2.85
N THR A 174 2.87 -13.59 3.10
CA THR A 174 3.72 -12.93 2.12
C THR A 174 5.06 -13.64 2.08
N ILE A 175 5.43 -14.14 0.91
CA ILE A 175 6.71 -14.79 0.65
C ILE A 175 7.59 -13.81 -0.12
N GLN A 176 8.77 -13.52 0.40
CA GLN A 176 9.81 -12.79 -0.32
C GLN A 176 10.81 -13.80 -0.90
N VAL A 177 10.66 -14.13 -2.18
CA VAL A 177 11.52 -15.14 -2.82
C VAL A 177 12.94 -14.56 -2.97
N PRO A 178 13.98 -15.23 -2.44
CA PRO A 178 15.35 -14.73 -2.59
C PRO A 178 15.74 -14.59 -4.06
N ARG A 179 16.54 -13.57 -4.40
CA ARG A 179 16.98 -13.30 -5.78
C ARG A 179 17.90 -14.41 -6.31
N GLU A 180 18.63 -15.04 -5.41
CA GLU A 180 19.58 -16.11 -5.64
C GLU A 180 18.96 -17.51 -5.53
N ALA A 181 17.65 -17.61 -5.26
CA ALA A 181 16.96 -18.88 -5.20
C ALA A 181 17.12 -19.65 -6.51
N LYS A 182 17.42 -20.95 -6.41
CA LYS A 182 17.44 -21.83 -7.59
C LYS A 182 16.00 -22.04 -8.06
N ALA A 183 15.76 -21.97 -9.37
CA ALA A 183 14.47 -22.30 -9.94
C ALA A 183 14.10 -23.76 -9.64
N GLY A 184 12.80 -24.02 -9.51
CA GLY A 184 12.27 -25.34 -9.15
C GLY A 184 11.06 -25.26 -8.23
N ILE A 185 10.50 -26.43 -7.92
CA ILE A 185 9.37 -26.57 -7.00
C ILE A 185 9.90 -26.82 -5.59
N TYR A 186 9.46 -26.00 -4.64
CA TYR A 186 9.71 -26.19 -3.22
C TYR A 186 8.40 -26.47 -2.50
N LYS A 187 8.40 -27.51 -1.65
CA LYS A 187 7.25 -27.93 -0.86
C LYS A 187 7.43 -27.45 0.58
N THR A 188 6.38 -26.94 1.19
CA THR A 188 6.33 -26.60 2.63
C THR A 188 4.93 -26.90 3.19
N ALA A 189 4.82 -26.98 4.51
CA ALA A 189 3.57 -27.15 5.22
C ALA A 189 3.39 -26.04 6.27
N LEU A 190 2.16 -25.53 6.35
CA LEU A 190 1.68 -24.70 7.45
C LEU A 190 0.96 -25.59 8.46
N LYS A 191 1.43 -25.58 9.70
CA LYS A 191 0.77 -26.20 10.84
C LYS A 191 0.07 -25.12 11.66
N VAL A 192 -1.23 -25.28 11.87
CA VAL A 192 -2.04 -24.41 12.71
C VAL A 192 -2.37 -25.13 14.01
N TYR A 193 -1.98 -24.51 15.12
CA TYR A 193 -2.24 -24.99 16.47
C TYR A 193 -3.26 -24.09 17.14
N SER A 194 -4.06 -24.65 18.04
CA SER A 194 -4.88 -23.88 18.96
C SER A 194 -5.16 -24.69 20.22
N LYS A 195 -5.55 -24.00 21.29
CA LYS A 195 -5.84 -24.65 22.57
C LYS A 195 -7.00 -25.63 22.41
N GLU A 196 -6.85 -26.82 22.97
CA GLU A 196 -7.88 -27.87 23.03
C GLU A 196 -8.42 -28.36 21.66
N ASN A 197 -7.73 -28.06 20.56
CA ASN A 197 -8.08 -28.53 19.22
C ASN A 197 -6.93 -29.36 18.62
N PRO A 198 -7.23 -30.33 17.74
CA PRO A 198 -6.20 -31.02 16.97
C PRO A 198 -5.46 -30.04 16.04
N PRO A 199 -4.12 -30.17 15.90
CA PRO A 199 -3.38 -29.42 14.89
C PRO A 199 -3.93 -29.69 13.48
N GLN A 200 -3.97 -28.64 12.66
CA GLN A 200 -4.38 -28.73 11.26
C GLN A 200 -3.22 -28.36 10.34
N GLU A 201 -3.25 -28.88 9.10
CA GLU A 201 -2.19 -28.67 8.12
C GLU A 201 -2.75 -28.12 6.81
N LEU A 202 -1.98 -27.24 6.17
CA LEU A 202 -2.10 -26.83 4.76
C LEU A 202 -0.75 -27.05 4.06
N ARG A 203 -0.77 -27.43 2.77
CA ARG A 203 0.44 -27.69 1.97
C ARG A 203 0.58 -26.69 0.85
N LEU A 204 1.79 -26.16 0.69
CA LEU A 204 2.10 -25.17 -0.32
C LEU A 204 3.25 -25.66 -1.21
N ASN A 205 3.04 -25.57 -2.53
CA ASN A 205 4.08 -25.74 -3.54
C ASN A 205 4.42 -24.36 -4.11
N LEU A 206 5.65 -23.91 -3.88
CA LEU A 206 6.21 -22.70 -4.48
C LEU A 206 7.03 -23.08 -5.72
N GLN A 207 6.57 -22.71 -6.91
CA GLN A 207 7.35 -22.79 -8.15
C GLN A 207 8.15 -21.50 -8.31
N VAL A 208 9.47 -21.58 -8.12
CA VAL A 208 10.41 -20.51 -8.47
C VAL A 208 10.72 -20.63 -9.96
N ILE A 209 10.43 -19.57 -10.71
CA ILE A 209 10.66 -19.46 -12.16
C ILE A 209 12.11 -18.99 -12.42
N GLU A 210 12.74 -19.46 -13.49
CA GLU A 210 14.08 -19.04 -13.93
C GLU A 210 14.05 -17.65 -14.60
N LYS A 211 13.53 -16.67 -13.86
CA LYS A 211 13.51 -15.24 -14.17
C LYS A 211 13.75 -14.46 -12.89
N THR A 212 14.36 -13.30 -12.99
CA THR A 212 14.73 -12.49 -11.83
C THR A 212 14.12 -11.12 -11.95
N LEU A 213 13.30 -10.75 -10.97
CA LEU A 213 12.80 -9.39 -10.84
C LEU A 213 13.96 -8.47 -10.41
N PRO A 214 14.12 -7.25 -10.95
CA PRO A 214 15.11 -6.28 -10.47
C PRO A 214 14.90 -5.90 -9.00
N PRO A 215 15.91 -5.38 -8.28
CA PRO A 215 15.69 -4.86 -6.94
C PRO A 215 14.73 -3.65 -7.04
N THR A 216 14.06 -3.33 -5.93
CA THR A 216 13.05 -2.25 -5.87
C THR A 216 13.55 -0.91 -6.37
N ASP A 217 14.83 -0.62 -6.15
CA ASP A 217 15.46 0.64 -6.55
C ASP A 217 15.54 0.77 -8.08
N ASP A 218 15.66 -0.36 -8.79
CA ASP A 218 15.77 -0.46 -10.24
C ASP A 218 14.40 -0.62 -10.93
N TRP A 219 13.30 -0.72 -10.18
CA TRP A 219 11.96 -0.75 -10.77
C TRP A 219 11.67 0.54 -11.55
N ARG A 220 11.08 0.40 -12.75
CA ARG A 220 10.73 1.51 -13.64
C ARG A 220 9.47 2.24 -13.20
N PHE A 221 8.58 1.54 -12.51
CA PHE A 221 7.33 2.10 -12.00
C PHE A 221 7.59 3.23 -11.00
N GLN A 222 6.98 4.40 -11.25
CA GLN A 222 7.11 5.61 -10.44
C GLN A 222 6.09 5.61 -9.31
N THR A 223 6.41 4.95 -8.20
CA THR A 223 5.57 5.02 -6.99
C THR A 223 5.87 6.30 -6.21
N ASN A 224 4.85 7.13 -6.02
CA ASN A 224 4.91 8.32 -5.18
C ASN A 224 3.77 8.30 -4.14
N MET A 225 4.08 7.93 -2.91
CA MET A 225 3.13 7.97 -1.79
C MET A 225 3.52 9.05 -0.80
N CYS A 226 2.57 9.92 -0.47
CA CYS A 226 2.79 11.01 0.47
C CYS A 226 2.68 10.51 1.90
N ILE A 227 3.81 10.53 2.61
CA ILE A 227 3.90 10.19 4.02
C ILE A 227 3.64 11.42 4.91
N ASN A 228 2.89 11.21 5.97
CA ASN A 228 2.68 12.19 7.04
C ASN A 228 3.50 11.78 8.27
N PRO A 229 4.70 12.35 8.45
CA PRO A 229 5.55 12.00 9.58
C PRO A 229 4.98 12.51 10.93
N VAL A 230 4.17 13.56 10.91
CA VAL A 230 3.60 14.13 12.15
C VAL A 230 2.67 13.13 12.84
N GLU A 231 1.85 12.40 12.09
CA GLU A 231 0.99 11.34 12.64
C GLU A 231 1.78 10.21 13.31
N ILE A 232 2.96 9.88 12.77
CA ILE A 232 3.85 8.88 13.37
C ILE A 232 4.42 9.41 14.68
N ALA A 233 4.90 10.64 14.72
CA ALA A 233 5.35 11.26 15.97
C ALA A 233 4.25 11.28 17.04
N HIS A 234 3.03 11.66 16.66
CA HIS A 234 1.89 11.72 17.58
C HIS A 234 1.51 10.35 18.12
N TRP A 235 1.40 9.33 17.26
CA TRP A 235 1.04 7.97 17.67
C TRP A 235 2.01 7.41 18.70
N HIS A 236 3.32 7.61 18.48
CA HIS A 236 4.38 7.11 19.35
C HIS A 236 4.70 8.06 20.52
N ASN A 237 4.00 9.20 20.63
CA ASN A 237 4.31 10.29 21.57
C ASN A 237 5.81 10.68 21.51
N ALA A 238 6.38 10.68 20.31
CA ALA A 238 7.78 10.98 20.06
C ALA A 238 7.96 12.50 19.83
N PRO A 239 9.06 13.11 20.33
CA PRO A 239 9.37 14.48 20.01
C PRO A 239 9.55 14.68 18.50
N LEU A 240 8.74 15.53 17.91
CA LEU A 240 8.74 15.78 16.47
C LEU A 240 10.15 16.22 16.01
N TRP A 241 10.64 15.60 14.94
CA TRP A 241 12.00 15.78 14.37
C TRP A 241 13.17 15.43 15.31
N GLY A 242 12.89 14.78 16.45
CA GLY A 242 13.88 14.20 17.35
C GLY A 242 14.32 12.80 16.91
N GLU A 243 15.38 12.27 17.53
CA GLU A 243 15.93 10.94 17.23
C GLU A 243 14.88 9.83 17.38
N GLN A 244 14.08 9.86 18.45
CA GLN A 244 13.00 8.89 18.66
C GLN A 244 12.03 8.90 17.48
N HIS A 245 11.63 10.06 16.97
CA HIS A 245 10.70 10.15 15.84
C HIS A 245 11.29 9.50 14.57
N PHE A 246 12.57 9.72 14.27
CA PHE A 246 13.23 9.06 13.14
C PHE A 246 13.38 7.55 13.31
N ASN A 247 13.60 7.06 14.55
CA ASN A 247 13.60 5.63 14.84
C ASN A 247 12.22 5.01 14.58
N GLU A 248 11.14 5.69 15.00
CA GLU A 248 9.78 5.22 14.74
C GLU A 248 9.41 5.31 13.26
N LEU A 249 10.00 6.23 12.49
CA LEU A 249 9.79 6.34 11.04
C LEU A 249 10.41 5.18 10.24
N GLN A 250 11.50 4.57 10.74
CA GLN A 250 12.28 3.59 9.99
C GLN A 250 11.43 2.43 9.42
N PRO A 251 10.55 1.77 10.18
CA PRO A 251 9.75 0.66 9.65
C PRO A 251 8.77 1.11 8.55
N TYR A 252 8.29 2.35 8.58
CA TYR A 252 7.42 2.92 7.54
C TYR A 252 8.20 3.20 6.25
N VAL A 253 9.45 3.64 6.36
CA VAL A 253 10.35 3.81 5.20
C VAL A 253 10.61 2.46 4.53
N GLU A 254 10.80 1.40 5.30
CA GLU A 254 10.95 0.05 4.72
C GLU A 254 9.68 -0.41 3.98
N LEU A 255 8.48 -0.07 4.48
CA LEU A 255 7.24 -0.32 3.71
C LEU A 255 7.24 0.45 2.40
N MET A 256 7.57 1.74 2.41
CA MET A 256 7.61 2.56 1.18
C MET A 256 8.61 2.00 0.15
N LYS A 257 9.80 1.57 0.60
CA LYS A 257 10.81 0.94 -0.26
C LYS A 257 10.33 -0.37 -0.88
N ARG A 258 9.59 -1.20 -0.13
CA ARG A 258 8.98 -2.43 -0.66
C ARG A 258 8.00 -2.16 -1.82
N ALA A 259 7.42 -0.97 -1.91
CA ALA A 259 6.57 -0.53 -3.01
C ALA A 259 7.32 0.29 -4.08
N GLY A 260 8.64 0.40 -3.97
CA GLY A 260 9.47 1.14 -4.93
C GLY A 260 9.30 2.65 -4.86
N GLN A 261 9.03 3.23 -3.68
CA GLN A 261 8.93 4.68 -3.49
C GLN A 261 10.12 5.42 -4.12
N LYS A 262 9.83 6.37 -5.02
CA LYS A 262 10.87 7.12 -5.77
C LYS A 262 11.12 8.52 -5.20
N SER A 263 10.10 9.15 -4.65
CA SER A 263 10.19 10.55 -4.23
C SER A 263 10.10 10.76 -2.71
N ILE A 264 10.66 11.89 -2.26
CA ILE A 264 10.58 12.37 -0.89
C ILE A 264 9.55 13.49 -0.79
N THR A 265 8.42 13.26 -0.12
CA THR A 265 7.44 14.31 0.18
C THR A 265 8.03 15.36 1.12
N ALA A 266 8.00 16.64 0.73
CA ALA A 266 8.48 17.74 1.56
C ALA A 266 7.46 18.88 1.63
N TYR A 267 6.74 18.97 2.76
CA TYR A 267 5.84 20.07 3.06
C TYR A 267 6.61 21.27 3.63
N LEU A 268 6.70 22.33 2.82
CA LEU A 268 7.52 23.51 3.11
C LEU A 268 6.81 24.59 3.93
N PHE A 269 5.47 24.55 3.96
CA PHE A 269 4.61 25.62 4.49
C PHE A 269 3.56 25.07 5.45
N ASP A 270 2.93 25.97 6.23
CA ASP A 270 2.06 25.57 7.34
C ASP A 270 0.73 24.98 6.87
N HIS A 271 0.17 25.36 5.71
CA HIS A 271 -1.19 24.95 5.29
C HIS A 271 -1.33 23.46 5.00
N TYR A 272 -0.23 22.78 4.67
CA TYR A 272 -0.19 21.34 4.53
C TYR A 272 -0.19 20.60 5.86
N ASN A 273 0.04 21.32 6.96
CA ASN A 273 0.10 20.76 8.29
C ASN A 273 -0.99 21.41 9.15
N ASP A 274 -2.10 20.70 9.35
CA ASP A 274 -3.12 21.07 10.35
C ASP A 274 -2.56 21.20 11.78
N VAL A 275 -1.30 20.76 11.98
CA VAL A 275 -0.56 20.75 13.25
C VAL A 275 0.52 21.85 13.33
N GLY A 276 0.76 22.63 12.26
CA GLY A 276 1.68 23.78 12.30
C GLY A 276 3.16 23.38 12.47
N ALA A 277 3.62 22.31 11.80
CA ALA A 277 5.00 21.85 11.86
C ALA A 277 5.67 21.70 10.48
N PRO A 278 5.76 22.78 9.68
CA PRO A 278 6.44 22.73 8.39
C PRO A 278 7.91 22.33 8.54
N LEU A 279 8.46 21.72 7.49
CA LEU A 279 9.89 21.37 7.43
C LEU A 279 10.80 22.59 7.43
N VAL A 280 10.29 23.74 6.97
CA VAL A 280 11.00 25.02 6.92
C VAL A 280 10.34 26.00 7.87
N GLN A 281 11.12 26.58 8.77
CA GLN A 281 10.65 27.65 9.66
C GLN A 281 11.11 29.00 9.14
N TRP A 282 10.28 30.03 9.32
CA TRP A 282 10.54 31.37 8.79
C TRP A 282 10.82 32.35 9.92
N VAL A 283 11.94 33.07 9.81
CA VAL A 283 12.36 34.05 10.81
C VAL A 283 12.48 35.42 10.15
N LYS A 284 11.81 36.40 10.73
CA LYS A 284 12.00 37.81 10.37
C LYS A 284 13.11 38.38 11.24
N GLN A 285 14.23 38.69 10.60
CA GLN A 285 15.39 39.30 11.24
C GLN A 285 15.14 40.77 11.60
N SER A 286 15.98 41.30 12.48
CA SER A 286 15.93 42.70 12.94
C SER A 286 16.04 43.74 11.80
N ASN A 287 16.67 43.38 10.67
CA ASN A 287 16.76 44.22 9.47
C ASN A 287 15.49 44.19 8.58
N GLY A 288 14.46 43.43 8.99
CA GLY A 288 13.20 43.26 8.27
C GLY A 288 13.19 42.15 7.21
N GLN A 289 14.32 41.48 6.94
CA GLN A 289 14.38 40.36 6.01
C GLN A 289 13.76 39.09 6.60
N VAL A 290 13.11 38.28 5.76
CA VAL A 290 12.62 36.96 6.13
C VAL A 290 13.61 35.92 5.62
N VAL A 291 14.12 35.10 6.52
CA VAL A 291 15.08 34.02 6.26
C VAL A 291 14.48 32.68 6.68
N ALA A 292 14.93 31.60 6.05
CA ALA A 292 14.50 30.24 6.35
C ALA A 292 15.47 29.53 7.31
N ASP A 293 14.93 28.73 8.22
CA ASP A 293 15.63 27.69 8.96
C ASP A 293 15.26 26.33 8.34
N PHE A 294 16.26 25.67 7.76
CA PHE A 294 16.15 24.37 7.08
C PHE A 294 16.54 23.19 7.98
N THR A 295 16.69 23.36 9.29
CA THR A 295 17.17 22.29 10.18
C THR A 295 16.34 21.02 10.09
N ASN A 296 15.00 21.12 10.10
CA ASN A 296 14.13 19.95 10.00
C ASN A 296 14.07 19.40 8.58
N PHE A 297 14.00 20.29 7.58
CA PHE A 297 14.11 19.92 6.16
C PHE A 297 15.38 19.09 5.87
N ASP A 298 16.55 19.54 6.32
CA ASP A 298 17.81 18.84 6.09
C ASP A 298 17.85 17.47 6.74
N LYS A 299 17.36 17.35 7.99
CA LYS A 299 17.26 16.06 8.67
C LYS A 299 16.33 15.10 7.93
N TRP A 300 15.17 15.59 7.52
CA TRP A 300 14.16 14.80 6.80
C TRP A 300 14.66 14.29 5.46
N ILE A 301 15.21 15.17 4.61
CA ILE A 301 15.73 14.79 3.31
C ILE A 301 16.92 13.83 3.46
N THR A 302 17.87 14.14 4.36
CA THR A 302 19.04 13.27 4.58
C THR A 302 18.62 11.89 5.05
N PHE A 303 17.68 11.80 6.00
CA PHE A 303 17.17 10.52 6.49
C PHE A 303 16.59 9.63 5.38
N LEU A 304 15.80 10.18 4.46
CA LEU A 304 15.20 9.38 3.37
C LEU A 304 16.21 9.04 2.27
N LEU A 305 17.13 9.95 1.97
CA LEU A 305 18.25 9.68 1.05
C LEU A 305 19.13 8.54 1.57
N ASP A 306 19.52 8.59 2.86
CA ASP A 306 20.34 7.57 3.50
C ASP A 306 19.64 6.20 3.56
N ASN A 307 18.31 6.20 3.51
CA ASN A 307 17.49 5.00 3.46
C ASN A 307 17.19 4.49 2.04
N GLY A 308 17.70 5.14 1.00
CA GLY A 308 17.62 4.66 -0.40
C GLY A 308 16.52 5.29 -1.25
N ILE A 309 15.69 6.18 -0.70
CA ILE A 309 14.71 6.95 -1.49
C ILE A 309 15.42 8.16 -2.10
N THR A 310 15.95 8.01 -3.30
CA THR A 310 16.97 8.93 -3.86
C THR A 310 16.62 9.56 -5.21
N SER A 311 15.50 9.20 -5.84
CA SER A 311 15.19 9.65 -7.20
C SER A 311 14.78 11.13 -7.23
N GLN A 312 13.83 11.52 -6.39
CA GLN A 312 13.21 12.85 -6.44
C GLN A 312 12.92 13.43 -5.04
N ILE A 313 12.90 14.76 -4.91
CA ILE A 313 12.40 15.50 -3.74
C ILE A 313 11.21 16.34 -4.17
N ASP A 314 10.05 16.08 -3.58
CA ASP A 314 8.77 16.69 -3.90
C ASP A 314 8.49 17.83 -2.93
N CYS A 315 8.93 19.03 -3.33
CA CYS A 315 8.69 20.26 -2.59
C CYS A 315 7.27 20.76 -2.88
N TYR A 316 6.34 20.52 -1.97
CA TYR A 316 4.96 20.99 -2.11
C TYR A 316 4.92 22.52 -2.08
N ALA A 317 4.48 23.12 -3.18
CA ALA A 317 4.44 24.56 -3.40
C ALA A 317 3.19 25.19 -2.75
N PHE A 318 3.02 26.50 -2.89
CA PHE A 318 1.76 27.15 -2.53
C PHE A 318 0.61 26.56 -3.35
N GLU A 319 -0.49 26.24 -2.68
CA GLU A 319 -1.67 25.71 -3.31
C GLU A 319 -2.46 26.82 -4.01
N PRO A 320 -2.86 26.60 -5.28
CA PRO A 320 -3.84 27.44 -5.95
C PRO A 320 -5.20 27.39 -5.23
N ASN A 321 -6.03 28.41 -5.47
CA ASN A 321 -7.43 28.49 -5.04
C ASN A 321 -7.68 28.46 -3.52
N ILE A 322 -6.63 28.51 -2.70
CA ILE A 322 -6.73 28.59 -1.23
C ILE A 322 -5.94 29.77 -0.66
N SER A 323 -6.18 30.04 0.62
CA SER A 323 -5.30 30.88 1.42
C SER A 323 -4.20 30.00 2.01
N ASN A 324 -2.95 30.25 1.66
CA ASN A 324 -1.80 29.52 2.18
C ASN A 324 -1.34 30.19 3.47
N SER A 325 -1.06 29.39 4.49
CA SER A 325 -0.59 29.86 5.79
C SER A 325 0.93 29.78 5.91
N LEU A 326 1.50 30.83 6.51
CA LEU A 326 2.93 30.99 6.74
C LEU A 326 3.18 31.59 8.13
N THR A 327 3.75 30.80 9.05
CA THR A 327 4.13 31.25 10.38
C THR A 327 5.54 31.85 10.37
N ILE A 328 5.65 33.12 10.75
CA ILE A 328 6.93 33.84 10.83
C ILE A 328 7.25 34.20 12.29
N LEU A 329 8.40 33.77 12.78
CA LEU A 329 8.96 34.20 14.07
C LEU A 329 9.65 35.55 13.90
N ASP A 330 9.19 36.58 14.61
CA ASP A 330 9.87 37.87 14.65
C ASP A 330 10.99 37.83 15.71
N GLU A 331 12.24 37.90 15.27
CA GLU A 331 13.43 37.77 16.13
C GLU A 331 13.49 38.85 17.21
N ALA A 332 13.08 40.08 16.88
CA ALA A 332 13.15 41.22 17.80
C ALA A 332 12.16 41.09 18.96
N THR A 333 11.02 40.42 18.74
CA THR A 333 9.93 40.31 19.72
C THR A 333 9.75 38.90 20.30
N GLY A 334 10.33 37.88 19.66
CA GLY A 334 10.11 36.47 19.97
C GLY A 334 8.69 35.97 19.66
N LYS A 335 7.86 36.77 18.98
CA LYS A 335 6.46 36.43 18.69
C LYS A 335 6.32 35.76 17.33
N ARG A 336 5.49 34.72 17.26
CA ARG A 336 5.07 34.10 16.00
C ARG A 336 3.86 34.85 15.43
N GLN A 337 3.88 35.10 14.13
CA GLN A 337 2.79 35.72 13.39
C GLN A 337 2.39 34.80 12.23
N LEU A 338 1.12 34.41 12.19
CA LEU A 338 0.54 33.73 11.05
C LEU A 338 0.23 34.75 9.95
N LYS A 339 0.70 34.48 8.74
CA LYS A 339 0.35 35.22 7.53
C LYS A 339 -0.42 34.32 6.58
N GLU A 340 -1.54 34.84 6.13
CA GLU A 340 -2.39 34.26 5.09
C GLU A 340 -2.05 34.91 3.75
N LEU A 341 -1.72 34.09 2.75
CA LEU A 341 -1.23 34.52 1.45
C LEU A 341 -1.90 33.72 0.33
N LYS A 342 -2.39 34.42 -0.69
CA LYS A 342 -2.86 33.81 -1.94
C LYS A 342 -1.78 33.92 -3.00
N VAL A 343 -1.77 33.01 -3.96
CA VAL A 343 -0.85 33.05 -5.13
C VAL A 343 -0.98 34.37 -5.90
N GLN A 344 -2.16 34.98 -5.89
CA GLN A 344 -2.47 36.25 -6.57
C GLN A 344 -2.00 37.50 -5.81
N ASP A 345 -1.62 37.37 -4.53
CA ASP A 345 -1.18 38.51 -3.72
C ASP A 345 0.16 39.08 -4.22
N ASP A 346 0.61 40.17 -3.58
CA ASP A 346 1.95 40.71 -3.80
C ASP A 346 3.03 39.64 -3.56
N GLY A 347 3.62 39.17 -4.66
CA GLY A 347 4.55 38.05 -4.69
C GLY A 347 5.90 38.31 -4.00
N ARG A 348 6.17 39.50 -3.45
CA ARG A 348 7.47 39.81 -2.80
C ARG A 348 7.84 38.80 -1.70
N LEU A 349 6.92 38.48 -0.80
CA LEU A 349 7.19 37.54 0.29
C LEU A 349 7.27 36.10 -0.21
N ILE A 350 6.37 35.71 -1.11
CA ILE A 350 6.35 34.37 -1.74
C ILE A 350 7.67 34.12 -2.49
N LYS A 351 8.12 35.09 -3.29
CA LYS A 351 9.38 35.05 -4.01
C LYS A 351 10.58 35.00 -3.07
N ALA A 352 10.57 35.75 -1.96
CA ALA A 352 11.62 35.68 -0.95
C ALA A 352 11.71 34.28 -0.32
N CYS A 353 10.58 33.63 -0.07
CA CYS A 353 10.53 32.26 0.43
C CYS A 353 11.17 31.29 -0.57
N TYR A 354 10.71 31.29 -1.82
CA TYR A 354 11.28 30.42 -2.86
C TYR A 354 12.75 30.72 -3.16
N THR A 355 13.19 31.98 -3.05
CA THR A 355 14.62 32.33 -3.17
C THR A 355 15.46 31.66 -2.09
N ASN A 356 15.00 31.66 -0.83
CA ASN A 356 15.71 30.95 0.24
C ASN A 356 15.74 29.44 -0.03
N ILE A 357 14.61 28.84 -0.39
CA ILE A 357 14.48 27.39 -0.65
C ILE A 357 15.41 26.97 -1.80
N ILE A 358 15.30 27.63 -2.95
CA ILE A 358 16.08 27.26 -4.15
C ILE A 358 17.59 27.46 -3.92
N ASN A 359 18.00 28.54 -3.27
CA ASN A 359 19.42 28.76 -2.95
C ASN A 359 19.95 27.68 -1.99
N HIS A 360 19.14 27.24 -1.03
CA HIS A 360 19.52 26.17 -0.12
C HIS A 360 19.65 24.82 -0.84
N LEU A 361 18.68 24.47 -1.69
CA LEU A 361 18.72 23.27 -2.52
C LEU A 361 19.96 23.24 -3.44
N LEU A 362 20.31 24.37 -4.06
CA LEU A 362 21.53 24.51 -4.87
C LEU A 362 22.80 24.29 -4.03
N LYS A 363 22.86 24.89 -2.82
CA LYS A 363 23.99 24.73 -1.89
C LYS A 363 24.15 23.28 -1.43
N LYS A 364 23.04 22.57 -1.21
CA LYS A 364 23.02 21.15 -0.82
C LYS A 364 23.24 20.19 -1.98
N GLN A 365 23.26 20.70 -3.23
CA GLN A 365 23.31 19.89 -4.46
C GLN A 365 22.10 18.97 -4.61
N TRP A 366 20.94 19.39 -4.10
CA TRP A 366 19.67 18.68 -4.18
C TRP A 366 18.74 19.24 -5.26
N PHE A 367 19.05 20.41 -5.81
CA PHE A 367 18.20 21.10 -6.78
C PHE A 367 17.88 20.25 -8.03
N ASP A 368 18.85 19.53 -8.58
CA ASP A 368 18.65 18.72 -9.80
C ASP A 368 17.61 17.59 -9.62
N LYS A 369 17.43 17.12 -8.38
CA LYS A 369 16.45 16.10 -8.00
C LYS A 369 15.16 16.70 -7.43
N THR A 370 15.09 18.02 -7.27
CA THR A 370 13.92 18.67 -6.69
C THR A 370 12.88 18.96 -7.76
N VAL A 371 11.62 18.67 -7.44
CA VAL A 371 10.46 19.10 -8.21
C VAL A 371 9.50 19.84 -7.29
N PHE A 372 8.91 20.93 -7.79
CA PHE A 372 7.89 21.66 -7.05
C PHE A 372 6.51 21.13 -7.44
N VAL A 373 5.82 20.51 -6.48
CA VAL A 373 4.48 19.95 -6.68
C VAL A 373 3.44 21.05 -6.56
N VAL A 374 2.60 21.16 -7.59
CA VAL A 374 1.51 22.13 -7.66
C VAL A 374 0.19 21.38 -7.68
N ASN A 375 -0.65 21.63 -6.68
CA ASN A 375 -2.00 21.06 -6.59
C ASN A 375 -2.93 21.61 -7.68
N GLU A 376 -4.08 20.97 -7.85
CA GLU A 376 -5.09 21.39 -8.80
C GLU A 376 -5.65 22.80 -8.50
N GLY A 377 -5.99 23.54 -9.55
CA GLY A 377 -6.66 24.83 -9.40
C GLY A 377 -6.85 25.58 -10.73
N PRO A 378 -7.29 26.86 -10.66
CA PRO A 378 -7.46 27.70 -11.84
C PRO A 378 -6.15 27.84 -12.62
N THR A 379 -6.21 27.70 -13.94
CA THR A 379 -5.05 27.76 -14.84
C THR A 379 -4.23 29.05 -14.66
N GLU A 380 -4.89 30.18 -14.37
CA GLU A 380 -4.22 31.47 -14.10
C GLU A 380 -3.31 31.42 -12.86
N GLU A 381 -3.79 30.81 -11.77
CA GLU A 381 -3.01 30.71 -10.52
C GLU A 381 -1.85 29.73 -10.65
N VAL A 382 -2.08 28.57 -11.28
CA VAL A 382 -1.01 27.61 -11.59
C VAL A 382 0.06 28.27 -12.45
N THR A 383 -0.35 29.04 -13.47
CA THR A 383 0.57 29.79 -14.33
C THR A 383 1.32 30.88 -13.56
N ARG A 384 0.64 31.61 -12.67
CA ARG A 384 1.27 32.64 -11.84
C ARG A 384 2.30 32.05 -10.89
N LEU A 385 2.00 30.92 -10.26
CA LEU A 385 2.94 30.22 -9.39
C LEU A 385 4.17 29.73 -10.15
N LYS A 386 3.97 29.14 -11.34
CA LYS A 386 5.06 28.78 -12.26
C LYS A 386 5.95 29.98 -12.56
N GLN A 387 5.36 31.14 -12.89
CA GLN A 387 6.10 32.37 -13.15
C GLN A 387 6.91 32.81 -11.91
N LEU A 388 6.31 32.82 -10.72
CA LEU A 388 7.01 33.19 -9.48
C LEU A 388 8.22 32.31 -9.20
N LEU A 389 8.12 31.00 -9.41
CA LEU A 389 9.23 30.06 -9.28
C LEU A 389 10.31 30.30 -10.34
N HIS A 390 9.92 30.49 -11.61
CA HIS A 390 10.84 30.74 -12.72
C HIS A 390 11.51 32.11 -12.67
N GLU A 391 10.88 33.10 -12.05
CA GLU A 391 11.50 34.39 -11.74
C GLU A 391 12.65 34.26 -10.72
N VAL A 392 12.66 33.20 -9.89
CA VAL A 392 13.77 32.89 -8.98
C VAL A 392 14.82 32.05 -9.70
N ASN A 393 14.40 30.96 -10.34
CA ASN A 393 15.28 30.12 -11.16
C ASN A 393 14.46 29.46 -12.29
N LYS A 394 14.84 29.75 -13.54
CA LYS A 394 14.19 29.24 -14.76
C LYS A 394 14.25 27.71 -14.92
N ASP A 395 15.20 27.05 -14.24
CA ASP A 395 15.43 25.61 -14.35
C ASP A 395 14.59 24.82 -13.33
N VAL A 396 13.70 25.48 -12.58
CA VAL A 396 12.75 24.82 -11.67
C VAL A 396 11.85 23.87 -12.44
N LYS A 397 11.86 22.60 -12.00
CA LYS A 397 10.95 21.53 -12.43
C LYS A 397 9.62 21.64 -11.68
N LEU A 398 8.52 21.42 -12.40
CA LEU A 398 7.17 21.39 -11.83
C LEU A 398 6.52 20.02 -12.03
N GLU A 399 5.86 19.54 -10.99
CA GLU A 399 4.95 18.40 -11.04
C GLU A 399 3.53 18.93 -10.80
N LEU A 400 2.61 18.58 -11.69
CA LEU A 400 1.24 19.09 -11.63
C LEU A 400 0.27 17.97 -11.27
N LEU A 401 -0.53 18.16 -10.21
CA LEU A 401 -1.78 17.42 -10.04
C LEU A 401 -2.78 17.98 -11.04
N ALA A 402 -3.01 17.22 -12.10
CA ALA A 402 -3.65 17.70 -13.31
C ALA A 402 -5.17 17.56 -13.25
N HIS A 403 -5.85 18.56 -13.78
CA HIS A 403 -7.27 18.50 -14.13
C HIS A 403 -7.47 18.83 -15.63
N GLU A 404 -8.58 18.41 -16.23
CA GLU A 404 -8.83 18.56 -17.67
C GLU A 404 -8.65 20.02 -18.18
N TRP A 405 -9.07 21.01 -17.37
CA TRP A 405 -8.91 22.44 -17.70
C TRP A 405 -7.46 22.95 -17.62
N THR A 406 -6.55 22.19 -16.99
CA THR A 406 -5.11 22.44 -16.96
C THR A 406 -4.33 21.66 -18.03
N SER A 407 -5.00 20.88 -18.88
CA SER A 407 -4.37 20.04 -19.92
C SER A 407 -3.40 20.80 -20.83
N GLY A 408 -3.67 22.09 -21.10
CA GLY A 408 -2.77 22.97 -21.86
C GLY A 408 -1.38 23.15 -21.23
N LEU A 409 -1.23 22.96 -19.92
CA LEU A 409 0.03 23.10 -19.19
C LEU A 409 0.88 21.82 -19.21
N LEU A 410 0.28 20.66 -19.54
CA LEU A 410 0.96 19.37 -19.49
C LEU A 410 2.15 19.27 -20.43
N LYS A 411 2.26 20.10 -21.46
CA LYS A 411 3.41 20.04 -22.39
C LYS A 411 4.70 20.62 -21.81
N ASP A 412 4.57 21.42 -20.75
CA ASP A 412 5.60 22.33 -20.24
C ASP A 412 5.92 22.12 -18.75
N VAL A 413 5.46 21.02 -18.17
CA VAL A 413 5.77 20.58 -16.79
C VAL A 413 6.60 19.31 -16.81
N TYR A 414 7.48 19.16 -15.81
CA TYR A 414 8.41 18.04 -15.70
C TYR A 414 7.66 16.72 -15.52
N ALA A 415 6.75 16.66 -14.54
CA ALA A 415 5.90 15.52 -14.24
C ALA A 415 4.41 15.93 -14.19
N ALA A 416 3.52 14.97 -14.38
CA ALA A 416 2.08 15.19 -14.26
C ALA A 416 1.40 13.97 -13.63
N ASN A 417 0.51 14.21 -12.66
CA ASN A 417 -0.35 13.21 -12.07
C ASN A 417 -1.77 13.43 -12.57
N VAL A 418 -2.36 12.43 -13.22
CA VAL A 418 -3.67 12.55 -13.91
C VAL A 418 -4.71 11.65 -13.26
N PRO A 419 -5.91 12.15 -12.93
CA PRO A 419 -6.97 11.34 -12.32
C PRO A 419 -7.67 10.46 -13.36
N SER A 420 -8.50 9.51 -12.90
CA SER A 420 -9.26 8.57 -13.76
C SER A 420 -10.10 9.19 -14.86
N GLN A 421 -10.65 10.37 -14.61
CA GLN A 421 -11.55 11.09 -15.50
C GLN A 421 -10.81 11.87 -16.60
N PHE A 422 -9.48 11.84 -16.59
CA PHE A 422 -8.67 12.61 -17.52
C PHE A 422 -8.74 12.04 -18.94
N SER A 423 -9.10 12.87 -19.91
CA SER A 423 -9.33 12.41 -21.28
C SER A 423 -8.03 12.21 -22.08
N ASN A 424 -8.06 11.34 -23.10
CA ASN A 424 -6.96 11.13 -24.05
C ASN A 424 -5.61 10.76 -23.39
N LEU A 425 -5.66 9.99 -22.30
CA LEU A 425 -4.48 9.68 -21.49
C LEU A 425 -3.33 9.04 -22.29
N LYS A 426 -3.64 8.05 -23.16
CA LYS A 426 -2.62 7.42 -24.03
C LYS A 426 -1.88 8.42 -24.93
N GLU A 427 -2.61 9.41 -25.48
CA GLU A 427 -2.01 10.43 -26.34
C GLU A 427 -1.16 11.41 -25.52
N TRP A 428 -1.64 11.82 -24.35
CA TRP A 428 -0.85 12.65 -23.44
C TRP A 428 0.43 11.97 -22.99
N PHE A 429 0.35 10.70 -22.60
CA PHE A 429 1.52 9.89 -22.31
C PHE A 429 2.47 9.85 -23.49
N ARG A 430 2.00 9.47 -24.69
CA ARG A 430 2.84 9.41 -25.90
C ARG A 430 3.59 10.73 -26.16
N ILE A 431 2.91 11.87 -26.05
CA ILE A 431 3.50 13.20 -26.26
C ILE A 431 4.54 13.52 -25.18
N ARG A 432 4.25 13.23 -23.91
CA ARG A 432 5.12 13.53 -22.77
C ARG A 432 6.34 12.61 -22.74
N HIS A 433 6.15 11.31 -22.95
CA HIS A 433 7.22 10.31 -23.00
C HIS A 433 8.21 10.57 -24.15
N GLN A 434 7.74 11.02 -25.33
CA GLN A 434 8.63 11.45 -26.42
C GLN A 434 9.57 12.61 -26.04
N LYS A 435 9.23 13.37 -24.99
CA LYS A 435 10.05 14.44 -24.43
C LYS A 435 10.82 14.01 -23.18
N GLY A 436 10.71 12.75 -22.76
CA GLY A 436 11.29 12.24 -21.50
C GLY A 436 10.62 12.81 -20.25
N LEU A 437 9.31 13.10 -20.31
CA LEU A 437 8.52 13.65 -19.22
C LEU A 437 7.57 12.59 -18.64
N GLU A 438 7.48 12.54 -17.31
CA GLU A 438 6.78 11.48 -16.57
C GLU A 438 5.27 11.76 -16.42
N THR A 439 4.43 10.75 -16.59
CA THR A 439 2.98 10.84 -16.39
C THR A 439 2.52 9.69 -15.52
N SER A 440 2.05 10.00 -14.31
CA SER A 440 1.58 9.02 -13.34
C SER A 440 0.08 9.13 -13.13
N TYR A 441 -0.56 8.04 -12.70
CA TYR A 441 -1.96 8.05 -12.33
C TYR A 441 -2.14 8.66 -10.94
N GLN A 442 -3.02 9.65 -10.80
CA GLN A 442 -3.40 10.19 -9.50
C GLN A 442 -4.51 9.34 -8.92
N LEU A 443 -4.25 8.69 -7.78
CA LEU A 443 -5.29 8.02 -7.02
C LEU A 443 -6.26 9.06 -6.44
N ASP A 444 -7.43 9.18 -7.08
CA ASP A 444 -8.44 10.18 -6.74
C ASP A 444 -9.50 9.63 -5.78
N ALA A 445 -9.67 10.27 -4.63
CA ALA A 445 -10.70 9.91 -3.66
C ALA A 445 -12.14 10.25 -4.13
N ASN A 446 -12.28 11.04 -5.20
CA ASN A 446 -13.58 11.40 -5.76
C ASN A 446 -14.14 10.35 -6.74
N SER A 447 -13.32 9.37 -7.13
CA SER A 447 -13.67 8.36 -8.14
C SER A 447 -14.01 7.02 -7.49
N GLN A 448 -15.12 6.42 -7.89
CA GLN A 448 -15.66 5.21 -7.26
C GLN A 448 -14.75 3.98 -7.46
N PHE A 449 -14.22 3.81 -8.67
CA PHE A 449 -13.32 2.73 -9.07
C PHE A 449 -12.47 3.19 -10.27
N PRO A 450 -11.31 2.58 -10.53
CA PRO A 450 -10.58 1.73 -9.58
C PRO A 450 -10.16 2.55 -8.36
N ASN A 451 -10.18 1.96 -7.17
CA ASN A 451 -9.70 2.62 -5.97
C ASN A 451 -9.14 1.65 -4.94
N VAL A 452 -8.57 2.21 -3.88
CA VAL A 452 -8.01 1.50 -2.72
C VAL A 452 -8.78 1.86 -1.45
N PHE A 453 -10.10 2.02 -1.55
CA PHE A 453 -10.94 2.17 -0.37
C PHE A 453 -11.02 0.85 0.40
N LEU A 454 -11.36 0.95 1.68
CA LEU A 454 -11.47 -0.22 2.55
C LEU A 454 -12.53 -1.22 2.03
N HIS A 455 -13.58 -0.75 1.34
CA HIS A 455 -14.59 -1.60 0.71
C HIS A 455 -14.27 -1.99 -0.74
N SER A 456 -13.27 -1.37 -1.39
CA SER A 456 -12.90 -1.72 -2.77
C SER A 456 -12.48 -3.19 -2.85
N PRO A 457 -12.86 -3.91 -3.91
CA PRO A 457 -12.28 -5.21 -4.24
C PRO A 457 -10.75 -5.18 -4.14
N SER A 458 -10.16 -6.13 -3.42
CA SER A 458 -8.70 -6.15 -3.16
C SER A 458 -7.86 -6.20 -4.44
N ALA A 459 -8.42 -6.69 -5.54
CA ALA A 459 -7.74 -6.75 -6.83
C ALA A 459 -7.64 -5.39 -7.54
N GLU A 460 -8.47 -4.39 -7.20
CA GLU A 460 -8.34 -3.05 -7.79
C GLU A 460 -6.97 -2.41 -7.48
N SER A 461 -6.40 -2.68 -6.31
CA SER A 461 -5.05 -2.21 -5.98
C SER A 461 -3.98 -2.83 -6.88
N ALA A 462 -4.09 -4.12 -7.23
CA ALA A 462 -3.17 -4.77 -8.16
C ALA A 462 -3.41 -4.32 -9.62
N TRP A 463 -4.66 -4.01 -9.95
CA TRP A 463 -5.08 -3.58 -11.28
C TRP A 463 -4.35 -2.32 -11.76
N PHE A 464 -3.93 -1.42 -10.85
CA PHE A 464 -3.20 -0.21 -11.21
C PHE A 464 -1.88 -0.47 -11.96
N GLY A 465 -1.13 -1.52 -11.61
CA GLY A 465 0.11 -1.84 -12.32
C GLY A 465 -0.16 -2.33 -13.75
N TRP A 466 -1.21 -3.13 -13.92
CA TRP A 466 -1.65 -3.59 -15.24
C TRP A 466 -2.19 -2.45 -16.10
N TYR A 467 -2.98 -1.56 -15.51
CA TYR A 467 -3.46 -0.35 -16.16
C TYR A 467 -2.31 0.55 -16.59
N ALA A 468 -1.31 0.73 -15.74
CA ALA A 468 -0.13 1.50 -16.09
C ALA A 468 0.58 0.91 -17.31
N ALA A 469 0.81 -0.41 -17.33
CA ALA A 469 1.41 -1.09 -18.47
C ALA A 469 0.57 -0.95 -19.76
N ALA A 470 -0.76 -1.03 -19.65
CA ALA A 470 -1.69 -0.96 -20.78
C ALA A 470 -1.88 0.45 -21.37
N GLN A 471 -1.83 1.48 -20.52
CA GLN A 471 -1.96 2.88 -20.91
C GLN A 471 -0.62 3.56 -21.19
N GLY A 472 0.47 2.90 -20.83
CA GLY A 472 1.81 3.46 -20.84
C GLY A 472 2.06 4.42 -19.68
N ILE A 473 1.28 4.45 -18.61
CA ILE A 473 1.52 5.38 -17.50
C ILE A 473 2.79 4.95 -16.74
N ASP A 474 3.58 5.92 -16.27
CA ASP A 474 4.88 5.67 -15.64
C ASP A 474 4.75 5.17 -14.19
N GLY A 475 3.65 5.47 -13.51
CA GLY A 475 3.44 5.04 -12.13
C GLY A 475 2.14 5.53 -11.48
N ILE A 476 2.19 5.72 -10.16
CA ILE A 476 1.03 6.13 -9.34
C ILE A 476 1.42 7.16 -8.29
N HIS A 477 0.59 8.19 -8.15
CA HIS A 477 0.62 9.15 -7.04
C HIS A 477 -0.51 8.85 -6.05
N ILE A 478 -0.15 8.76 -4.77
CA ILE A 478 -1.05 8.46 -3.66
C ILE A 478 -0.90 9.57 -2.61
N GLU A 479 -1.93 10.39 -2.48
CA GLU A 479 -1.94 11.58 -1.61
C GLU A 479 -1.80 11.25 -0.11
N ALA A 480 -2.20 10.05 0.31
CA ALA A 480 -2.30 9.75 1.73
C ALA A 480 -1.84 8.32 2.05
N PHE A 481 -0.55 8.17 2.40
CA PHE A 481 0.00 6.91 2.87
C PHE A 481 -0.52 6.58 4.29
N ASN A 482 -0.53 7.57 5.19
CA ASN A 482 -0.82 7.37 6.61
C ASN A 482 -1.47 8.60 7.31
N ASN A 483 -2.36 9.35 6.65
CA ASN A 483 -3.12 10.42 7.31
C ASN A 483 -4.19 9.80 8.23
N TRP A 484 -3.77 9.29 9.38
CA TRP A 484 -4.61 8.54 10.30
C TRP A 484 -5.74 9.37 10.91
N LEU A 485 -6.86 8.70 11.16
CA LEU A 485 -7.96 9.24 11.98
C LEU A 485 -7.67 9.00 13.46
N PRO A 486 -8.43 9.59 14.40
CA PRO A 486 -8.21 9.39 15.83
C PRO A 486 -8.22 7.92 16.32
N ASN A 487 -8.87 7.00 15.58
CA ASN A 487 -8.96 5.58 15.94
C ASN A 487 -8.56 4.67 14.76
N PRO A 488 -7.31 4.76 14.26
CA PRO A 488 -6.93 4.17 12.98
C PRO A 488 -6.83 2.64 13.02
N LEU A 489 -6.79 2.03 14.20
CA LEU A 489 -6.78 0.57 14.40
C LEU A 489 -8.18 -0.06 14.47
N THR A 490 -9.24 0.74 14.57
CA THR A 490 -10.61 0.21 14.71
C THR A 490 -11.65 0.84 13.81
N ASN A 491 -11.49 2.09 13.38
CA ASN A 491 -12.45 2.79 12.52
C ASN A 491 -11.75 3.60 11.42
N ALA A 492 -12.03 3.24 10.17
CA ALA A 492 -11.45 3.87 8.98
C ALA A 492 -12.38 4.90 8.33
N ARG A 493 -13.59 5.12 8.87
CA ARG A 493 -14.56 6.05 8.30
C ARG A 493 -14.18 7.49 8.62
N GLN A 494 -14.17 8.34 7.60
CA GLN A 494 -13.92 9.78 7.70
C GLN A 494 -15.10 10.59 7.19
N GLU A 495 -15.07 11.90 7.45
CA GLU A 495 -16.08 12.80 6.93
C GLU A 495 -16.03 12.88 5.40
N PHE A 496 -17.21 12.88 4.78
CA PHE A 496 -17.47 13.16 3.36
C PHE A 496 -16.89 12.22 2.31
N ARG A 497 -15.87 11.41 2.63
CA ARG A 497 -15.22 10.45 1.71
C ARG A 497 -15.29 9.01 2.21
N SER A 498 -15.09 8.07 1.29
CA SER A 498 -15.03 6.63 1.58
C SER A 498 -13.92 6.29 2.58
N SER A 499 -14.20 5.33 3.45
CA SER A 499 -13.25 4.78 4.42
C SER A 499 -11.98 4.25 3.75
N GLY A 500 -10.82 4.54 4.34
CA GLY A 500 -9.52 4.14 3.82
C GLY A 500 -8.93 5.04 2.73
N SER A 501 -9.61 6.12 2.33
CA SER A 501 -9.06 7.09 1.35
C SER A 501 -7.93 7.98 1.88
N ASN A 502 -7.74 8.02 3.21
CA ASN A 502 -6.75 8.84 3.89
C ASN A 502 -5.53 8.05 4.40
N TYR A 503 -5.53 6.72 4.30
CA TYR A 503 -4.34 5.92 4.61
C TYR A 503 -4.41 4.52 3.99
N LEU A 504 -3.25 4.04 3.58
CA LEU A 504 -3.02 2.69 3.08
C LEU A 504 -2.42 1.76 4.14
N ILE A 505 -1.78 2.32 5.15
CA ILE A 505 -1.07 1.56 6.18
C ILE A 505 -1.51 2.01 7.56
N TYR A 506 -1.23 1.16 8.55
CA TYR A 506 -1.68 1.31 9.93
C TYR A 506 -0.50 1.59 10.86
N PRO A 507 -0.76 2.10 12.08
CA PRO A 507 0.28 2.32 13.06
C PRO A 507 1.12 1.09 13.40
N ASP A 508 2.34 1.35 13.87
CA ASP A 508 3.45 0.42 14.06
C ASP A 508 3.85 -0.31 12.76
N ALA A 509 3.79 0.42 11.63
CA ALA A 509 4.08 -0.09 10.28
C ALA A 509 3.36 -1.40 9.93
N LYS A 510 2.09 -1.52 10.36
CA LYS A 510 1.23 -2.62 9.95
C LYS A 510 0.74 -2.35 8.52
N SER A 511 1.04 -3.29 7.63
CA SER A 511 0.60 -3.23 6.22
C SER A 511 -0.92 -3.44 6.10
N SER A 512 -1.45 -3.28 4.90
CA SER A 512 -2.84 -3.61 4.57
C SER A 512 -2.92 -4.57 3.39
N ILE A 513 -4.07 -5.22 3.22
CA ILE A 513 -4.35 -5.99 2.00
C ILE A 513 -4.15 -5.07 0.78
N ARG A 514 -4.73 -3.87 0.81
CA ARG A 514 -4.63 -2.91 -0.30
C ARG A 514 -3.18 -2.60 -0.68
N PHE A 515 -2.31 -2.39 0.31
CA PHE A 515 -0.91 -2.10 0.09
C PHE A 515 -0.14 -3.29 -0.50
N GLU A 516 -0.32 -4.50 0.05
CA GLU A 516 0.34 -5.70 -0.50
C GLU A 516 -0.17 -6.05 -1.91
N ARG A 517 -1.45 -5.79 -2.20
CA ARG A 517 -2.03 -5.94 -3.54
C ARG A 517 -1.49 -4.88 -4.51
N LEU A 518 -1.25 -3.66 -4.07
CA LEU A 518 -0.58 -2.62 -4.87
C LEU A 518 0.84 -3.04 -5.26
N ILE A 519 1.64 -3.52 -4.31
CA ILE A 519 3.00 -4.05 -4.58
C ILE A 519 2.95 -5.18 -5.61
N GLU A 520 1.96 -6.07 -5.52
CA GLU A 520 1.78 -7.11 -6.53
C GLU A 520 1.55 -6.54 -7.94
N GLY A 521 0.67 -5.54 -8.08
CA GLY A 521 0.45 -4.86 -9.35
C GLY A 521 1.72 -4.21 -9.90
N ILE A 522 2.49 -3.54 -9.04
CA ILE A 522 3.77 -2.91 -9.41
C ILE A 522 4.77 -3.96 -9.93
N GLN A 523 4.89 -5.10 -9.25
CA GLN A 523 5.77 -6.18 -9.72
C GLN A 523 5.28 -6.80 -11.03
N ASP A 524 3.96 -6.91 -11.24
CA ASP A 524 3.42 -7.36 -12.52
C ASP A 524 3.74 -6.38 -13.65
N PHE A 525 3.67 -5.06 -13.40
CA PHE A 525 4.14 -4.04 -14.34
C PHE A 525 5.61 -4.26 -14.72
N GLU A 526 6.50 -4.44 -13.73
CA GLU A 526 7.92 -4.69 -14.01
C GLU A 526 8.14 -5.96 -14.84
N LYS A 527 7.43 -7.04 -14.52
CA LYS A 527 7.50 -8.29 -15.32
C LYS A 527 7.03 -8.05 -16.75
N ILE A 528 5.92 -7.33 -16.95
CA ILE A 528 5.39 -7.02 -18.28
C ILE A 528 6.44 -6.27 -19.11
N LEU A 529 7.11 -5.28 -18.52
CA LEU A 529 8.16 -4.52 -19.22
C LEU A 529 9.39 -5.38 -19.53
N LEU A 530 9.84 -6.20 -18.58
CA LEU A 530 10.97 -7.10 -18.80
C LEU A 530 10.69 -8.14 -19.89
N MET A 531 9.47 -8.70 -19.90
CA MET A 531 9.05 -9.63 -20.93
C MET A 531 8.93 -8.95 -22.29
N ARG A 532 8.39 -7.73 -22.34
CA ARG A 532 8.30 -6.96 -23.58
C ARG A 532 9.70 -6.69 -24.16
N ASP A 533 10.63 -6.18 -23.36
CA ASP A 533 12.01 -5.89 -23.80
C ASP A 533 12.70 -7.16 -24.34
N GLU A 534 12.51 -8.29 -23.66
CA GLU A 534 13.07 -9.57 -24.10
C GLU A 534 12.49 -10.03 -25.43
N LEU A 535 11.17 -10.01 -25.57
CA LEU A 535 10.48 -10.48 -26.77
C LEU A 535 10.71 -9.55 -27.97
N GLU A 536 10.78 -8.23 -27.77
CA GLU A 536 11.11 -7.26 -28.82
C GLU A 536 12.57 -7.38 -29.29
N GLY A 537 13.46 -7.87 -28.43
CA GLY A 537 14.84 -8.20 -28.76
C GLY A 537 15.01 -9.47 -29.62
N MET A 538 13.94 -10.25 -29.80
CA MET A 538 13.94 -11.50 -30.56
C MET A 538 13.18 -11.35 -31.89
N ASP A 539 13.87 -11.56 -33.02
CA ASP A 539 13.27 -11.46 -34.36
C ASP A 539 12.77 -12.82 -34.86
N ASP A 540 11.76 -13.37 -34.17
CA ASP A 540 11.12 -14.63 -34.55
C ASP A 540 9.57 -14.57 -34.46
N GLU A 541 8.90 -15.55 -35.06
CA GLU A 541 7.43 -15.61 -35.12
C GLU A 541 6.79 -15.91 -33.75
N THR A 542 7.44 -16.73 -32.93
CA THR A 542 6.94 -17.07 -31.60
C THR A 542 6.97 -15.85 -30.69
N SER A 543 8.06 -15.10 -30.68
CA SER A 543 8.20 -13.88 -29.87
C SER A 543 7.20 -12.80 -30.28
N ARG A 544 6.99 -12.60 -31.60
CA ARG A 544 5.93 -11.71 -32.11
C ARG A 544 4.54 -12.15 -31.68
N ARG A 545 4.23 -13.45 -31.74
CA ARG A 545 2.93 -13.97 -31.31
C ARG A 545 2.70 -13.78 -29.80
N LYS A 546 3.74 -13.94 -28.99
CA LYS A 546 3.68 -13.67 -27.54
C LYS A 546 3.42 -12.20 -27.24
N LEU A 547 4.04 -11.28 -27.97
CA LEU A 547 3.77 -9.85 -27.87
C LEU A 547 2.32 -9.51 -28.24
N GLU A 548 1.80 -10.08 -29.33
CA GLU A 548 0.39 -9.90 -29.73
C GLU A 548 -0.58 -10.35 -28.62
N LEU A 549 -0.33 -11.51 -28.00
CA LEU A 549 -1.17 -12.02 -26.90
C LEU A 549 -1.08 -11.12 -25.66
N LEU A 550 0.11 -10.61 -25.35
CA LEU A 550 0.31 -9.66 -24.25
C LEU A 550 -0.45 -8.35 -24.52
N ASP A 551 -0.37 -7.81 -25.74
CA ASP A 551 -1.08 -6.59 -26.15
C ASP A 551 -2.61 -6.80 -26.15
N GLU A 552 -3.09 -7.97 -26.57
CA GLU A 552 -4.51 -8.34 -26.54
C GLU A 552 -5.05 -8.29 -25.11
N VAL A 553 -4.39 -8.94 -24.15
CA VAL A 553 -4.81 -8.91 -22.74
C VAL A 553 -4.67 -7.51 -22.13
N LEU A 554 -3.58 -6.79 -22.42
CA LEU A 554 -3.41 -5.42 -21.91
C LEU A 554 -4.48 -4.46 -22.45
N SER A 555 -5.01 -4.70 -23.65
CA SER A 555 -6.06 -3.86 -24.24
C SER A 555 -7.35 -3.82 -23.40
N ASP A 556 -7.55 -4.83 -22.54
CA ASP A 556 -8.70 -4.93 -21.65
C ASP A 556 -8.55 -4.07 -20.39
N PHE A 557 -7.33 -3.66 -20.02
CA PHE A 557 -7.08 -2.84 -18.84
C PHE A 557 -7.39 -1.36 -19.11
N VAL A 558 -8.69 -1.07 -19.17
CA VAL A 558 -9.30 0.27 -19.25
C VAL A 558 -10.33 0.44 -18.14
N ILE A 559 -10.47 1.67 -17.61
CA ILE A 559 -11.32 1.95 -16.44
C ILE A 559 -12.79 1.62 -16.72
N GLU A 560 -13.25 1.82 -17.95
CA GLU A 560 -14.64 1.62 -18.38
C GLU A 560 -15.09 0.16 -18.31
N ARG A 561 -14.16 -0.80 -18.21
CA ARG A 561 -14.49 -2.23 -18.08
C ARG A 561 -14.77 -2.65 -16.64
N ILE A 562 -14.20 -1.98 -15.64
CA ILE A 562 -14.35 -2.35 -14.21
C ILE A 562 -15.81 -2.52 -13.75
N PRO A 563 -16.78 -1.67 -14.18
CA PRO A 563 -18.19 -1.86 -13.83
C PRO A 563 -18.82 -3.15 -14.36
N ARG A 564 -18.27 -3.71 -15.44
CA ARG A 564 -18.83 -4.83 -16.19
C ARG A 564 -18.07 -6.13 -15.94
N GLU A 565 -16.81 -5.99 -15.55
CA GLU A 565 -15.86 -7.07 -15.38
C GLU A 565 -15.02 -6.81 -14.14
N SER A 566 -14.98 -7.79 -13.23
CA SER A 566 -14.29 -7.57 -11.95
C SER A 566 -12.78 -7.42 -12.18
N ALA A 567 -12.16 -6.43 -11.53
CA ALA A 567 -10.70 -6.28 -11.52
C ALA A 567 -9.98 -7.58 -11.11
N SER A 568 -10.62 -8.39 -10.27
CA SER A 568 -10.09 -9.70 -9.86
C SER A 568 -9.97 -10.70 -11.01
N GLN A 569 -10.93 -10.69 -11.94
CA GLN A 569 -10.90 -11.56 -13.10
C GLN A 569 -9.79 -11.11 -14.05
N MET A 570 -9.78 -9.81 -14.40
CA MET A 570 -8.79 -9.22 -15.29
C MET A 570 -7.36 -9.48 -14.81
N VAL A 571 -7.07 -9.20 -13.52
CA VAL A 571 -5.74 -9.42 -12.94
C VAL A 571 -5.37 -10.90 -12.94
N ARG A 572 -6.30 -11.81 -12.61
CA ARG A 572 -6.01 -13.26 -12.64
C ARG A 572 -5.70 -13.74 -14.06
N GLU A 573 -6.50 -13.36 -15.04
CA GLU A 573 -6.28 -13.73 -16.45
C GLU A 573 -4.94 -13.21 -16.96
N GLY A 574 -4.59 -11.95 -16.65
CA GLY A 574 -3.28 -11.40 -16.95
C GLY A 574 -2.14 -12.17 -16.28
N GLN A 575 -2.25 -12.47 -14.99
CA GLN A 575 -1.23 -13.24 -14.26
C GLN A 575 -1.07 -14.67 -14.77
N GLU A 576 -2.16 -15.33 -15.20
CA GLU A 576 -2.06 -16.64 -15.84
C GLU A 576 -1.37 -16.54 -17.20
N LEU A 577 -1.71 -15.54 -18.03
CA LEU A 577 -1.02 -15.31 -19.30
C LEU A 577 0.48 -15.12 -19.07
N LEU A 578 0.89 -14.27 -18.11
CA LEU A 578 2.32 -14.09 -17.81
C LEU A 578 2.98 -15.43 -17.53
N LYS A 579 2.36 -16.32 -16.75
CA LYS A 579 2.93 -17.66 -16.50
C LYS A 579 3.03 -18.49 -17.79
N GLU A 580 1.99 -18.52 -18.61
CA GLU A 580 1.98 -19.28 -19.86
C GLU A 580 3.07 -18.85 -20.83
N LEU A 581 3.30 -17.54 -20.96
CA LEU A 581 4.32 -16.95 -21.82
C LEU A 581 5.76 -17.36 -21.45
N HIS A 582 5.99 -17.89 -20.24
CA HIS A 582 7.28 -18.46 -19.81
C HIS A 582 7.47 -19.93 -20.17
N HIS A 583 6.37 -20.69 -20.30
CA HIS A 583 6.41 -22.14 -20.45
C HIS A 583 6.41 -22.61 -21.91
N GLN A 584 6.02 -21.72 -22.83
CA GLN A 584 6.09 -21.90 -24.28
C GLN A 584 7.34 -21.22 -24.84
#